data_AF-A0A925QZ57-F1
#
_entry.id   AF-A0A925QZ57-F1
#
_cell.length_a   1.000
_cell.length_b   1.000
_cell.length_c   1.000
_cell.angle_alpha   90.00
_cell.angle_beta   90.00
_cell.angle_gamma   90.00
#
_symmetry.space_group_name_H-M   'P 1'
#
loop_
_entity.id
_entity.type
_entity.pdbx_description
1 polymer ?
#
loop_
_entity_poly.entity_id
_entity_poly.type
_entity_poly.pdbx_seq_one_letter_code
_entity_poly.pdbx_strand_id
1 'polypeptide(L)'
;SERERQAKELRAQGYEWGQQIRARADRERTVILAEATRQANVLRSQGDTESSRIYNDAYGRDPKFYDFYRSLEAYRKTLTDGNTTLLLSPDSDFFRYFGGGPHQTKR
;
A
#
# COMPACT_ATOMS: atom_id res chain seq x y z
N SER A 1 27.20 -37.59 46.99
CA SER A 1 26.72 -38.85 46.39
C SER A 1 25.23 -38.91 46.07
N GLU A 2 24.28 -38.57 46.95
CA GLU A 2 22.83 -38.63 46.58
C GLU A 2 22.24 -37.26 46.21
N ARG A 3 22.55 -36.23 47.01
CA ARG A 3 22.17 -34.82 46.75
C ARG A 3 22.74 -34.27 45.44
N GLU A 4 23.94 -34.67 45.04
CA GLU A 4 24.54 -34.26 43.76
C GLU A 4 23.80 -34.87 42.57
N ARG A 5 23.36 -36.12 42.69
CA ARG A 5 22.56 -36.79 41.66
C ARG A 5 21.22 -36.07 41.50
N GLN A 6 20.56 -35.81 42.61
CA GLN A 6 19.29 -35.07 42.64
C GLN A 6 19.42 -33.64 42.09
N ALA A 7 20.50 -32.93 42.42
CA ALA A 7 20.77 -31.60 41.88
C ALA A 7 21.07 -31.62 40.36
N LYS A 8 21.77 -32.65 39.87
CA LYS A 8 22.03 -32.81 38.43
C LYS A 8 20.73 -33.08 37.67
N GLU A 9 19.86 -33.90 38.22
CA GLU A 9 18.58 -34.29 37.65
C GLU A 9 17.61 -33.09 37.57
N LEU A 10 17.52 -32.29 38.64
CA LEU A 10 16.74 -31.05 38.64
C LEU A 10 17.24 -30.03 37.61
N ARG A 11 18.57 -29.90 37.44
CA ARG A 11 19.12 -29.01 36.40
C ARG A 11 18.81 -29.51 34.99
N ALA A 12 18.87 -30.82 34.76
CA ALA A 12 18.53 -31.41 33.48
C ALA A 12 17.05 -31.18 33.14
N GLN A 13 16.14 -31.42 34.09
CA GLN A 13 14.71 -31.15 33.92
C GLN A 13 14.43 -29.67 33.67
N GLY A 14 15.07 -28.76 34.42
CA GLY A 14 14.94 -27.32 34.21
C GLY A 14 15.43 -26.89 32.82
N TYR A 15 16.52 -27.50 32.34
CA TYR A 15 17.02 -27.25 30.99
C TYR A 15 16.03 -27.73 29.92
N GLU A 16 15.49 -28.94 30.07
CA GLU A 16 14.50 -29.51 29.15
C GLU A 16 13.23 -28.66 29.09
N TRP A 17 12.66 -28.29 30.23
CA TRP A 17 11.50 -27.41 30.29
C TRP A 17 11.79 -26.05 29.66
N GLY A 18 12.96 -25.48 29.92
CA GLY A 18 13.38 -24.23 29.27
C GLY A 18 13.45 -24.36 27.76
N GLN A 19 13.94 -25.48 27.22
CA GLN A 19 13.95 -25.74 25.78
C GLN A 19 12.54 -25.89 25.21
N GLN A 20 11.65 -26.63 25.89
CA GLN A 20 10.27 -26.79 25.46
C GLN A 20 9.51 -25.45 25.43
N ILE A 21 9.68 -24.62 26.47
CA ILE A 21 9.05 -23.29 26.53
C ILE A 21 9.54 -22.42 25.39
N ARG A 22 10.85 -22.36 25.14
CA ARG A 22 11.43 -21.60 24.02
C ARG A 22 10.89 -22.08 22.68
N ALA A 23 10.95 -23.38 22.42
CA ALA A 23 10.47 -23.97 21.16
C ALA A 23 8.96 -23.77 20.96
N ARG A 24 8.17 -23.72 22.03
CA ARG A 24 6.74 -23.37 21.96
C ARG A 24 6.54 -21.89 21.64
N ALA A 25 7.24 -21.01 22.34
CA ALA A 25 7.17 -19.56 22.12
C ALA A 25 7.58 -19.19 20.69
N ASP A 26 8.65 -19.80 20.16
CA ASP A 26 9.10 -19.57 18.78
C ASP A 26 8.06 -20.01 17.75
N ARG A 27 7.42 -21.16 17.96
CA ARG A 27 6.32 -21.63 17.10
C ARG A 27 5.12 -20.69 17.16
N GLU A 28 4.69 -20.31 18.35
CA GLU A 28 3.55 -19.39 18.54
C GLU A 28 3.84 -18.03 17.88
N ARG A 29 5.05 -17.49 18.06
CA ARG A 29 5.49 -16.25 17.39
C ARG A 29 5.38 -16.36 15.87
N THR A 30 5.91 -17.44 15.28
CA THR A 30 5.85 -17.64 13.82
C THR A 30 4.41 -17.71 13.32
N VAL A 31 3.53 -18.43 14.03
CA VAL A 31 2.11 -18.54 13.67
C VAL A 31 1.44 -17.17 13.73
N ILE A 32 1.64 -16.41 14.82
CA ILE A 32 1.05 -15.07 14.98
C ILE A 32 1.49 -14.12 13.86
N LEU A 33 2.79 -14.11 13.53
CA LEU A 33 3.32 -13.25 12.46
C LEU A 33 2.79 -13.65 11.08
N ALA A 34 2.72 -14.95 10.80
CA ALA A 34 2.17 -15.45 9.55
C ALA A 34 0.68 -15.08 9.41
N GLU A 35 -0.09 -15.25 10.48
CA GLU A 35 -1.52 -14.94 10.51
C GLU A 35 -1.77 -13.44 10.38
N ALA A 36 -1.01 -12.59 11.08
CA ALA A 36 -1.09 -11.14 10.97
C ALA A 36 -0.76 -10.67 9.54
N THR A 37 0.29 -11.25 8.93
CA THR A 37 0.68 -10.93 7.55
C THR A 37 -0.41 -11.35 6.56
N ARG A 38 -0.98 -12.54 6.74
CA ARG A 38 -2.09 -13.05 5.93
C ARG A 38 -3.30 -12.12 6.01
N GLN A 39 -3.71 -11.75 7.23
CA GLN A 39 -4.84 -10.83 7.44
C GLN A 39 -4.59 -9.46 6.82
N ALA A 40 -3.40 -8.89 6.99
CA ALA A 40 -3.03 -7.63 6.37
C ALA A 40 -3.11 -7.67 4.84
N ASN A 41 -2.64 -8.75 4.22
CA ASN A 41 -2.70 -8.94 2.77
C ASN A 41 -4.13 -9.11 2.27
N VAL A 42 -4.97 -9.85 2.99
CA VAL A 42 -6.40 -10.00 2.67
C VAL A 42 -7.08 -8.63 2.71
N LEU A 43 -6.88 -7.86 3.79
CA LEU A 43 -7.50 -6.54 3.93
C LEU A 43 -7.04 -5.57 2.84
N ARG A 44 -5.74 -5.56 2.53
CA ARG A 44 -5.20 -4.75 1.43
C ARG A 44 -5.82 -5.15 0.09
N SER A 45 -5.86 -6.44 -0.22
CA SER A 45 -6.44 -6.95 -1.47
C SER A 45 -7.93 -6.63 -1.60
N GLN A 46 -8.69 -6.70 -0.51
CA GLN A 46 -10.09 -6.27 -0.48
C GLN A 46 -10.22 -4.78 -0.77
N GLY A 47 -9.38 -3.94 -0.15
CA GLY A 47 -9.34 -2.50 -0.41
C GLY A 47 -8.98 -2.18 -1.87
N ASP A 48 -7.98 -2.85 -2.42
CA ASP A 48 -7.55 -2.67 -3.81
C ASP A 48 -8.65 -3.11 -4.80
N THR A 49 -9.32 -4.22 -4.51
CA THR A 49 -10.45 -4.72 -5.32
C THR A 49 -11.61 -3.75 -5.28
N GLU A 50 -12.00 -3.29 -4.10
CA GLU A 50 -13.12 -2.35 -3.95
C GLU A 50 -12.80 -0.99 -4.57
N SER A 51 -11.58 -0.48 -4.38
CA SER A 51 -11.09 0.72 -5.04
C SER A 51 -11.15 0.56 -6.56
N SER A 52 -10.67 -0.55 -7.11
CA SER A 52 -10.71 -0.83 -8.55
C SER A 52 -12.14 -0.97 -9.07
N ARG A 53 -13.05 -1.55 -8.29
CA ARG A 53 -14.47 -1.67 -8.62
C ARG A 53 -15.14 -0.31 -8.64
N ILE A 54 -15.00 0.50 -7.58
CA ILE A 54 -15.52 1.87 -7.50
C ILE A 54 -14.97 2.72 -8.62
N TYR A 55 -13.66 2.57 -8.88
CA TYR A 55 -12.99 3.16 -10.04
C TYR A 55 -13.78 2.74 -11.26
N ASN A 56 -13.71 1.48 -11.72
CA ASN A 56 -14.37 0.96 -12.92
C ASN A 56 -15.85 1.36 -13.08
N ASP A 57 -16.64 1.30 -12.00
CA ASP A 57 -18.04 1.70 -11.98
C ASP A 57 -18.21 3.21 -12.25
N ALA A 58 -17.29 4.05 -11.78
CA ALA A 58 -17.25 5.47 -12.10
C ALA A 58 -16.82 5.71 -13.57
N TYR A 59 -15.84 4.97 -14.12
CA TYR A 59 -15.44 5.08 -15.54
C TYR A 59 -16.56 4.71 -16.48
N GLY A 60 -17.30 3.64 -16.15
CA GLY A 60 -18.39 3.15 -16.98
C GLY A 60 -19.59 4.09 -17.03
N ARG A 61 -19.75 4.99 -16.04
CA ARG A 61 -20.89 5.91 -15.95
C ARG A 61 -20.71 7.19 -16.77
N ASP A 62 -19.52 7.79 -16.76
CA ASP A 62 -19.23 8.98 -17.58
C ASP A 62 -17.74 9.09 -17.92
N PRO A 63 -17.32 8.57 -19.09
CA PRO A 63 -15.94 8.67 -19.57
C PRO A 63 -15.44 10.12 -19.71
N LYS A 64 -16.34 11.07 -20.04
CA LYS A 64 -15.95 12.48 -20.26
C LYS A 64 -15.65 13.19 -18.95
N PHE A 65 -16.42 12.90 -17.90
CA PHE A 65 -16.16 13.43 -16.55
C PHE A 65 -14.84 12.89 -15.99
N TYR A 66 -14.50 11.64 -16.28
CA TYR A 66 -13.22 11.06 -15.88
C TYR A 66 -12.02 11.73 -16.55
N ASP A 67 -12.05 11.90 -17.88
CA ASP A 67 -10.98 12.58 -18.63
C ASP A 67 -10.75 13.99 -18.06
N PHE A 68 -11.84 14.67 -17.72
CA PHE A 68 -11.80 15.96 -17.02
C PHE A 68 -11.17 15.84 -15.61
N TYR A 69 -11.61 14.91 -14.77
CA TYR A 69 -11.07 14.72 -13.40
C TYR A 69 -9.58 14.30 -13.39
N ARG A 70 -9.12 13.50 -14.35
CA ARG A 70 -7.69 13.19 -14.55
C ARG A 70 -6.89 14.41 -14.90
N SER A 71 -7.40 15.22 -15.82
CA SER A 71 -6.74 16.45 -16.20
C SER A 71 -6.56 17.36 -14.96
N LEU A 72 -7.60 17.49 -14.12
CA LEU A 72 -7.54 18.20 -12.83
C LEU A 72 -6.52 17.64 -11.84
N GLU A 73 -6.44 16.31 -11.67
CA GLU A 73 -5.46 15.72 -10.75
C GLU A 73 -4.02 15.90 -11.25
N ALA A 74 -3.81 15.81 -12.56
CA ALA A 74 -2.53 16.08 -13.19
C ALA A 74 -2.12 17.54 -12.96
N TYR A 75 -3.04 18.50 -13.15
CA TYR A 75 -2.80 19.91 -12.84
C TYR A 75 -2.40 20.11 -11.39
N ARG A 76 -3.13 19.47 -10.45
CA ARG A 76 -2.80 19.57 -9.02
C ARG A 76 -1.38 19.06 -8.76
N LYS A 77 -1.01 17.89 -9.28
CA LYS A 77 0.34 17.33 -9.07
C LYS A 77 1.43 18.21 -9.67
N THR A 78 1.24 18.72 -10.89
CA THR A 78 2.26 19.53 -11.59
C THR A 78 2.38 20.96 -11.06
N LEU A 79 1.30 21.54 -10.53
CA LEU A 79 1.27 22.94 -10.05
C LEU A 79 1.56 23.09 -8.55
N THR A 80 1.49 22.00 -7.77
CA THR A 80 1.79 22.05 -6.32
C THR A 80 3.30 22.05 -6.05
N ASP A 81 4.10 21.42 -6.93
CA ASP A 81 5.55 21.53 -6.90
C ASP A 81 5.97 22.85 -7.58
N GLY A 82 6.03 23.92 -6.79
CA GLY A 82 6.23 25.33 -7.21
C GLY A 82 7.51 25.66 -8.00
N ASN A 83 8.28 24.67 -8.46
CA ASN A 83 9.46 24.80 -9.32
C ASN A 83 9.28 24.16 -10.72
N THR A 84 8.06 23.74 -11.08
CA THR A 84 7.83 23.09 -12.37
C THR A 84 7.60 24.12 -13.48
N THR A 85 8.61 24.38 -14.31
CA THR A 85 8.43 25.10 -15.59
C THR A 85 7.82 24.14 -16.61
N LEU A 86 6.50 24.21 -16.81
CA LEU A 86 5.80 23.42 -17.84
C LEU A 86 6.01 24.02 -19.23
N LEU A 87 6.81 23.37 -20.07
CA LEU A 87 6.93 23.71 -21.49
C LEU A 87 5.84 22.94 -22.27
N LEU A 88 4.67 23.56 -22.42
CA LEU A 88 3.51 22.96 -23.09
C LEU A 88 3.29 23.60 -24.46
N SER A 89 3.06 22.77 -25.48
CA SER A 89 2.65 23.27 -26.79
C SER A 89 1.25 23.91 -26.71
N PRO A 90 0.98 25.00 -27.46
CA PRO A 90 -0.31 25.71 -27.42
C PRO A 90 -1.52 24.83 -27.75
N ASP A 91 -1.29 23.73 -28.46
CA ASP A 91 -2.31 22.79 -28.95
C ASP A 91 -2.44 21.56 -28.02
N SER A 92 -1.81 21.60 -26.84
CA SER A 92 -1.78 20.46 -25.93
C SER A 92 -3.17 20.17 -25.37
N ASP A 93 -3.52 18.88 -25.37
CA ASP A 93 -4.71 18.32 -24.73
C ASP A 93 -4.86 18.73 -23.25
N PHE A 94 -3.75 19.15 -22.64
CA PHE A 94 -3.69 19.76 -21.31
C PHE A 94 -4.55 21.02 -21.15
N PHE A 95 -4.92 21.74 -22.22
CA PHE A 95 -5.80 22.92 -22.11
C PHE A 95 -7.22 22.69 -22.64
N ARG A 96 -7.55 21.47 -23.07
CA ARG A 96 -8.83 21.14 -23.71
C ARG A 96 -10.07 21.56 -22.89
N TYR A 97 -9.97 21.55 -21.56
CA TYR A 97 -11.08 21.88 -20.66
C TYR A 97 -11.07 23.30 -20.10
N PHE A 98 -10.01 24.08 -20.31
CA PHE A 98 -9.93 25.48 -19.83
C PHE A 98 -10.38 26.52 -20.87
N GLY A 99 -10.95 26.06 -21.98
CA GLY A 99 -11.29 26.90 -23.12
C GLY A 99 -10.05 27.11 -23.99
N GLY A 100 -10.22 26.88 -25.30
CA GLY A 100 -9.14 26.78 -26.28
C GLY A 100 -8.01 27.79 -26.08
N GLY A 101 -6.78 27.29 -26.18
CA GLY A 101 -5.58 28.12 -26.24
C GLY A 101 -5.72 29.22 -27.30
N PRO A 102 -4.98 30.33 -27.14
CA PRO A 102 -5.20 31.54 -27.91
C PRO A 102 -5.19 31.24 -29.40
N HIS A 103 -6.32 31.50 -30.07
CA HIS A 103 -6.43 31.49 -31.51
C HIS A 103 -5.32 32.37 -32.10
N GLN A 104 -4.28 31.75 -32.67
CA GLN A 104 -3.35 32.45 -33.56
C GLN A 104 -4.13 32.83 -34.81
N THR A 105 -4.71 34.01 -34.76
CA THR A 105 -5.27 34.68 -35.93
C THR A 105 -4.08 35.09 -36.79
N LYS A 106 -3.74 34.27 -37.79
CA LYS A 106 -2.77 34.67 -38.82
C LYS A 106 -3.36 35.87 -39.57
N ARG A 107 -2.71 37.03 -39.45
CA ARG A 107 -2.80 38.11 -40.43
C ARG A 107 -1.57 38.06 -41.32
#